data_AF-A0A7C5EQL2-F1
#
_entry.id   AF-A0A7C5EQL2-F1
#
_cell.length_a   1.000
_cell.length_b   1.000
_cell.length_c   1.000
_cell.angle_alpha   90.00
_cell.angle_beta   90.00
_cell.angle_gamma   90.00
#
_symmetry.space_group_name_H-M   'P 1'
#
loop_
_entity.id
_entity.type
_entity.pdbx_description
1 polymer ?
#
loop_
_entity_poly.entity_id
_entity_poly.type
_entity_poly.pdbx_seq_one_letter_code
_entity_poly.pdbx_strand_id
1 'polypeptide(L)'
;MDCEEVRQAILECMLEGETIAPDSPLGTHLQRCSGCRLFRQAVAQVDAALFALPVEAAPAWIREQVLARIQPQQTGPFLPWNIWVPLLSLVLGLAWAYGAVVWSRSAELGPAILGWPAQLEAWLSAHQASLNALSLSVVLGVLLSLIGIALGLYVGRERRATAER
;
A
#
# COMPACT_ATOMS: atom_id res chain seq x y z
N MET A 1 -16.01 -5.58 26.79
CA MET A 1 -15.80 -4.15 26.53
C MET A 1 -16.59 -3.38 27.55
N ASP A 2 -15.88 -2.56 28.31
CA ASP A 2 -16.50 -1.60 29.21
C ASP A 2 -17.13 -0.44 28.41
N CYS A 3 -18.10 0.26 29.00
CA CYS A 3 -18.73 1.43 28.37
C CYS A 3 -17.72 2.54 28.09
N GLU A 4 -16.67 2.66 28.91
CA GLU A 4 -15.65 3.69 28.71
C GLU A 4 -14.76 3.40 27.49
N GLU A 5 -14.33 2.15 27.31
CA GLU A 5 -13.61 1.69 26.11
C GLU A 5 -14.45 1.92 24.84
N VAL A 6 -15.75 1.65 24.93
CA VAL A 6 -16.70 1.88 23.83
C VAL A 6 -16.83 3.35 23.49
N ARG A 7 -16.89 4.24 24.50
CA ARG A 7 -16.96 5.70 24.27
C ARG A 7 -15.71 6.21 23.59
N GLN A 8 -14.53 5.76 24.03
CA GLN A 8 -13.28 6.12 23.38
C GLN A 8 -13.23 5.64 21.93
N ALA A 9 -13.60 4.37 21.67
CA ALA A 9 -13.66 3.84 20.31
C ALA A 9 -14.65 4.58 19.41
N ILE A 10 -15.79 5.04 19.95
CA ILE A 10 -16.75 5.89 19.19
C ILE A 10 -16.09 7.21 18.77
N LEU A 11 -15.32 7.85 19.66
CA LEU A 11 -14.64 9.10 19.34
C LEU A 11 -13.55 8.89 18.28
N GLU A 12 -12.74 7.83 18.40
CA GLU A 12 -11.71 7.46 17.43
C GLU A 12 -12.32 7.21 16.04
N CYS A 13 -13.34 6.36 15.93
CA CYS A 13 -14.02 6.11 14.65
C CYS A 13 -14.63 7.37 14.04
N MET A 14 -15.22 8.27 14.85
CA MET A 14 -15.79 9.53 14.36
C MET A 14 -14.71 10.49 13.85
N LEU A 15 -13.55 10.56 14.51
CA LEU A 15 -12.42 11.39 14.08
C LEU A 15 -11.81 10.90 12.76
N GLU A 16 -11.78 9.58 12.54
CA GLU A 16 -11.29 8.97 11.30
C GLU A 16 -12.33 8.99 10.17
N GLY A 17 -13.59 9.36 10.46
CA GLY A 17 -14.69 9.33 9.51
C GLY A 17 -15.13 7.92 9.13
N GLU A 18 -14.78 6.91 9.95
CA GLU A 18 -15.12 5.52 9.70
C GLU A 18 -16.56 5.19 10.11
N THR A 19 -17.22 4.35 9.31
CA THR A 19 -18.56 3.86 9.64
C THR A 19 -18.46 2.61 10.50
N ILE A 20 -19.09 2.63 11.67
CA ILE A 20 -19.09 1.48 12.59
C ILE A 20 -19.96 0.37 12.00
N ALA A 21 -19.32 -0.74 11.58
CA ALA A 21 -20.01 -1.92 11.07
C ALA A 21 -20.91 -2.57 12.15
N PRO A 22 -22.13 -3.02 11.80
CA PRO A 22 -23.06 -3.60 12.77
C PRO A 22 -22.54 -4.89 13.42
N ASP A 23 -21.78 -5.68 12.65
CA ASP A 23 -21.22 -6.97 13.08
C ASP A 23 -19.91 -6.82 13.87
N SER A 24 -19.38 -5.60 13.99
CA SER A 24 -18.19 -5.34 14.81
C SER A 24 -18.49 -5.51 16.31
N PRO A 25 -17.47 -5.76 17.16
CA PRO A 25 -17.64 -5.78 18.61
C PRO A 25 -18.29 -4.49 19.14
N LEU A 26 -17.93 -3.35 18.55
CA LEU A 26 -18.49 -2.03 18.86
C LEU A 26 -19.97 -1.92 18.44
N GLY A 27 -20.29 -2.36 17.22
CA GLY A 27 -21.67 -2.41 16.71
C GLY A 27 -22.57 -3.29 17.57
N THR A 28 -22.09 -4.47 17.95
CA THR A 28 -22.79 -5.40 18.84
C THR A 28 -23.05 -4.77 20.21
N HIS A 29 -22.09 -4.03 20.78
CA HIS A 29 -22.28 -3.32 22.05
C HIS A 29 -23.31 -2.19 21.91
N LEU A 30 -23.25 -1.40 20.84
CA LEU A 30 -24.23 -0.33 20.57
C LEU A 30 -25.66 -0.85 20.42
N GLN A 31 -25.85 -2.06 19.88
CA GLN A 31 -27.18 -2.69 19.83
C GLN A 31 -27.74 -3.02 21.23
N ARG A 32 -26.87 -3.28 22.22
CA ARG A 32 -27.28 -3.69 23.58
C ARG A 32 -27.34 -2.53 24.57
N CYS A 33 -26.41 -1.58 24.49
CA CYS A 33 -26.28 -0.49 25.46
C CYS A 33 -26.93 0.81 24.95
N SER A 34 -28.05 1.22 25.56
CA SER A 34 -28.73 2.48 25.23
C SER A 34 -27.89 3.73 25.54
N GLY A 35 -27.10 3.70 26.63
CA GLY A 35 -26.23 4.82 27.01
C GLY A 35 -25.16 5.13 25.96
N CYS A 36 -24.51 4.11 25.41
CA CYS A 36 -23.51 4.28 24.34
C CYS A 36 -24.15 4.71 23.02
N ARG A 37 -25.40 4.32 22.73
CA ARG A 37 -26.14 4.84 21.55
C ARG A 37 -26.43 6.32 21.67
N LEU A 38 -26.94 6.76 22.82
CA LEU A 38 -27.24 8.18 23.07
C LEU A 38 -25.96 9.01 23.02
N PHE A 39 -24.87 8.50 23.57
CA PHE A 39 -23.55 9.14 23.45
C PHE A 39 -23.11 9.30 22.00
N ARG A 40 -23.17 8.23 21.18
CA ARG A 40 -22.86 8.30 19.74
C ARG A 40 -23.72 9.35 19.02
N GLN A 41 -25.02 9.40 19.30
CA GLN A 41 -25.91 10.38 18.70
C GLN A 41 -25.56 11.82 19.10
N ALA A 42 -25.21 12.05 20.38
CA ALA A 42 -24.78 13.36 20.85
C ALA A 42 -23.47 13.80 20.17
N VAL A 43 -22.50 12.91 20.03
CA VAL A 43 -21.24 13.20 19.31
C VAL A 43 -21.53 13.54 17.84
N ALA A 44 -22.35 12.74 17.16
CA ALA A 44 -22.73 13.02 15.77
C ALA A 44 -23.49 14.36 15.61
N GLN A 45 -24.28 14.76 16.60
CA GLN A 45 -24.99 16.04 16.60
C GLN A 45 -24.02 17.22 16.80
N VAL A 46 -23.02 17.08 17.68
CA VAL A 46 -21.96 18.08 17.84
C VAL A 46 -21.15 18.21 16.56
N ASP A 47 -20.76 17.10 15.95
CA ASP A 47 -20.02 17.09 14.68
C ASP A 47 -20.82 17.79 13.57
N ALA A 48 -22.10 17.43 13.39
CA ALA A 48 -22.98 18.10 12.45
C ALA A 48 -23.15 19.60 12.72
N ALA A 49 -23.22 20.01 14.00
CA ALA A 49 -23.31 21.41 14.38
C ALA A 49 -22.02 22.17 14.06
N LEU A 50 -20.84 21.55 14.29
CA LEU A 50 -19.55 22.11 13.92
C LEU A 50 -19.42 22.26 12.41
N PHE A 51 -19.86 21.27 11.63
CA PHE A 51 -19.89 21.35 10.17
C PHE A 51 -20.85 22.42 9.63
N ALA A 52 -21.93 22.70 10.36
CA ALA A 52 -22.90 23.73 9.98
C ALA A 52 -22.45 25.15 10.35
N LEU A 53 -21.39 25.31 11.14
CA LEU A 53 -20.85 26.64 11.43
C LEU A 53 -20.37 27.29 10.13
N PRO A 54 -20.70 28.57 9.90
CA PRO A 54 -20.20 29.27 8.73
C PRO A 54 -18.68 29.31 8.80
N VAL A 55 -18.03 28.62 7.87
CA VAL A 55 -16.59 28.73 7.70
C VAL A 55 -16.34 30.09 7.07
N GLU A 56 -16.05 31.08 7.92
CA GLU A 56 -15.48 32.34 7.42
C GLU A 56 -14.25 31.99 6.61
N ALA A 57 -14.19 32.49 5.38
CA ALA A 57 -13.05 32.25 4.51
C ALA A 57 -11.79 32.67 5.24
N ALA A 58 -10.93 31.70 5.55
CA ALA A 58 -9.67 31.97 6.22
C ALA A 58 -8.91 33.02 5.38
N PRO A 59 -8.40 34.10 6.01
CA PRO A 59 -7.59 35.08 5.30
C PRO A 59 -6.47 34.41 4.50
N ALA A 60 -6.24 34.86 3.26
CA ALA A 60 -5.30 34.22 2.33
C ALA A 60 -3.89 34.00 2.92
N TRP A 61 -3.44 34.90 3.79
CA TRP A 61 -2.15 34.82 4.48
C TRP A 61 -2.06 33.66 5.47
N ILE A 62 -3.18 33.21 6.07
CA ILE A 62 -3.18 32.03 6.95
C ILE A 62 -2.89 30.77 6.14
N ARG A 63 -3.51 30.65 4.96
CA ARG A 63 -3.24 29.53 4.06
C ARG A 63 -1.76 29.46 3.69
N GLU A 64 -1.15 30.60 3.36
CA GLU A 64 0.27 30.67 3.04
C GLU A 64 1.16 30.34 4.25
N GLN A 65 0.83 30.82 5.46
CA GLN A 65 1.55 30.45 6.68
C GLN A 65 1.43 28.97 7.03
N VAL A 66 0.24 28.39 6.86
CA VAL A 66 0.01 26.95 7.10
C VAL A 66 0.78 26.14 6.09
N LEU A 67 0.72 26.47 4.80
CA LEU A 67 1.50 25.79 3.76
C LEU A 67 3.01 25.97 3.94
N ALA A 68 3.47 27.11 4.47
CA ALA A 68 4.88 27.32 4.79
C ALA A 68 5.34 26.49 6.01
N ARG A 69 4.44 26.22 6.96
CA ARG A 69 4.71 25.38 8.16
C ARG A 69 4.57 23.89 7.90
N ILE A 70 3.60 23.50 7.09
CA ILE A 70 3.53 22.17 6.47
C ILE A 70 4.59 22.18 5.37
N GLN A 71 5.87 22.29 5.76
CA GLN A 71 6.92 21.95 4.81
C GLN A 71 6.57 20.55 4.30
N PRO A 72 6.53 20.33 2.97
CA PRO A 72 6.43 18.98 2.46
C PRO A 72 7.55 18.25 3.15
N GLN A 73 7.20 17.28 3.99
CA GLN A 73 8.14 16.48 4.74
C GLN A 73 9.11 16.01 3.68
N GLN A 74 10.31 16.63 3.63
CA GLN A 74 11.23 16.37 2.56
C GLN A 74 11.59 14.92 2.80
N THR A 75 10.96 14.03 2.04
CA THR A 75 11.44 12.68 1.84
C THR A 75 12.88 12.91 1.46
N GLY A 76 13.78 12.63 2.39
CA GLY A 76 15.20 12.81 2.15
C GLY A 76 15.63 12.01 0.91
N PRO A 77 16.92 12.00 0.58
CA PRO A 77 17.44 11.23 -0.56
C PRO A 77 17.17 9.71 -0.49
N PHE A 78 16.50 9.24 0.58
CA PHE A 78 16.02 7.88 0.70
C PHE A 78 14.82 7.67 -0.22
N LEU A 79 15.03 6.82 -1.22
CA LEU A 79 13.96 6.21 -2.01
C LEU A 79 12.86 5.70 -1.06
N PRO A 80 11.58 5.91 -1.39
CA PRO A 80 10.49 5.51 -0.52
C PRO A 80 10.53 4.00 -0.24
N TRP A 81 10.08 3.62 0.95
CA TRP A 81 10.18 2.24 1.47
C TRP A 81 9.55 1.19 0.54
N ASN A 82 8.53 1.59 -0.23
CA ASN A 82 7.89 0.79 -1.27
C ASN A 82 8.82 0.40 -2.43
N ILE A 83 9.94 1.10 -2.65
CA ILE A 83 10.96 0.74 -3.64
C ILE A 83 12.04 -0.17 -3.01
N TRP A 84 12.40 0.06 -1.73
CA TRP A 84 13.42 -0.75 -1.05
C TRP A 84 12.98 -2.20 -0.83
N VAL A 85 11.71 -2.44 -0.48
CA VAL A 85 11.21 -3.80 -0.23
C VAL A 85 11.36 -4.74 -1.44
N PRO A 86 10.88 -4.40 -2.65
CA PRO A 86 11.06 -5.27 -3.82
C PRO A 86 12.53 -5.39 -4.23
N LEU A 87 13.33 -4.33 -4.10
CA LEU A 87 14.76 -4.37 -4.41
C LEU A 87 15.51 -5.34 -3.47
N LEU A 88 15.26 -5.25 -2.15
CA LEU A 88 15.84 -6.16 -1.17
C LEU A 88 15.39 -7.60 -1.41
N SER A 89 14.11 -7.82 -1.71
CA SER A 89 13.60 -9.16 -2.03
C SER A 89 14.28 -9.76 -3.27
N LEU A 90 14.54 -8.95 -4.30
CA LEU A 90 15.24 -9.37 -5.50
C LEU A 90 16.71 -9.74 -5.20
N VAL A 91 17.41 -8.88 -4.46
CA VAL A 91 18.81 -9.12 -4.05
C VAL A 91 18.91 -10.38 -3.20
N LEU A 92 18.00 -10.59 -2.24
CA LEU A 92 17.98 -11.77 -1.40
C LEU A 92 17.71 -13.04 -2.21
N GLY A 93 16.76 -12.99 -3.15
CA GLY A 93 16.46 -14.10 -4.04
C GLY A 93 17.64 -14.49 -4.94
N LEU A 94 18.33 -13.49 -5.50
CA LEU A 94 19.56 -13.68 -6.27
C LEU A 94 20.68 -14.30 -5.44
N ALA A 95 20.91 -13.80 -4.22
CA ALA A 95 21.91 -14.34 -3.32
C ALA A 95 21.62 -15.80 -2.95
N TRP A 96 20.34 -16.13 -2.72
CA TRP A 96 19.92 -17.49 -2.39
C TRP A 96 20.07 -18.44 -3.58
N ALA A 97 19.65 -18.02 -4.77
CA ALA A 97 19.84 -18.78 -6.01
C ALA A 97 21.33 -19.02 -6.30
N TYR A 98 22.16 -17.99 -6.15
CA TYR A 98 23.60 -18.10 -6.30
C TYR A 98 24.21 -19.08 -5.29
N GLY A 99 23.85 -18.95 -4.02
CA GLY A 99 24.28 -19.87 -2.97
C GLY A 99 23.89 -21.31 -3.27
N ALA A 100 22.65 -21.57 -3.67
CA ALA A 100 22.17 -22.90 -4.01
C ALA A 100 22.96 -23.53 -5.17
N VAL A 101 23.29 -22.75 -6.21
CA VAL A 101 24.03 -23.25 -7.39
C VAL A 101 25.51 -23.45 -7.10
N VAL A 102 26.15 -22.50 -6.42
CA VAL A 102 27.60 -22.51 -6.20
C VAL A 102 27.99 -23.44 -5.05
N TRP A 103 27.24 -23.43 -3.95
CA TRP A 103 27.54 -24.24 -2.77
C TRP A 103 27.38 -25.74 -3.07
N SER A 104 26.36 -26.11 -3.84
CA SER A 104 26.09 -27.51 -4.21
C SER A 104 27.09 -28.10 -5.22
N ARG A 105 27.90 -27.28 -5.90
CA ARG A 105 28.78 -27.73 -6.99
C ARG A 105 30.28 -27.49 -6.75
N SER A 106 30.66 -27.05 -5.55
CA SER A 106 32.05 -26.66 -5.24
C SER A 106 33.11 -27.74 -5.49
N ALA A 107 32.75 -29.03 -5.51
CA ALA A 107 33.70 -30.14 -5.73
C ALA A 107 33.87 -30.60 -7.20
N GLU A 108 32.99 -30.21 -8.13
CA GLU A 108 32.95 -30.76 -9.51
C GLU A 108 33.13 -29.71 -10.63
N LEU A 109 33.43 -28.46 -10.27
CA LEU A 109 33.46 -27.33 -11.22
C LEU A 109 34.51 -27.45 -12.33
N GLY A 110 35.60 -28.19 -12.14
CA GLY A 110 36.70 -28.29 -13.10
C GLY A 110 36.29 -28.79 -14.49
N PRO A 111 35.73 -30.01 -14.64
CA PRO A 111 35.30 -30.54 -15.93
C PRO A 111 33.90 -30.05 -16.38
N ALA A 112 33.03 -29.60 -15.45
CA ALA A 112 31.68 -29.15 -15.77
C ALA A 112 31.64 -27.83 -16.56
N ILE A 113 32.64 -26.96 -16.42
CA ILE A 113 32.70 -25.67 -17.13
C ILE A 113 32.92 -25.85 -18.64
N LEU A 114 33.61 -26.92 -19.06
CA LEU A 114 33.86 -27.20 -20.48
C LEU A 114 32.66 -27.83 -21.20
N GLY A 115 31.80 -28.57 -20.48
CA GLY A 115 30.57 -29.20 -21.03
C GLY A 115 29.29 -28.39 -20.81
N TRP A 116 29.35 -27.32 -20.02
CA TRP A 116 28.23 -26.46 -19.66
C TRP A 116 27.37 -25.99 -20.84
N PRO A 117 27.92 -25.52 -21.98
CA PRO A 117 27.08 -24.98 -23.06
C PRO A 117 26.14 -26.03 -23.64
N ALA A 118 26.65 -27.25 -23.87
CA ALA A 118 25.88 -28.35 -24.44
C ALA A 118 24.80 -28.86 -23.48
N GLN A 119 25.11 -28.91 -22.17
CA GLN A 119 24.13 -29.29 -21.15
C GLN A 119 23.06 -28.22 -20.95
N LEU A 120 23.44 -26.93 -21.03
CA LEU A 120 22.50 -25.81 -20.95
C LEU A 120 21.54 -25.85 -22.14
N GLU A 121 22.05 -26.09 -23.35
CA GLU A 121 21.21 -26.17 -24.56
C GLU A 121 20.26 -27.37 -24.53
N ALA A 122 20.72 -28.54 -24.07
CA ALA A 122 19.87 -29.70 -23.83
C ALA A 122 18.82 -29.45 -22.73
N TRP A 123 19.18 -28.75 -21.67
CA TRP A 123 18.25 -28.41 -20.58
C TRP A 123 17.22 -27.37 -21.01
N LEU A 124 17.65 -26.31 -21.72
CA LEU A 124 16.82 -25.24 -22.27
C LEU A 124 15.80 -25.82 -23.25
N SER A 125 16.23 -26.70 -24.16
CA SER A 125 15.33 -27.36 -25.10
C SER A 125 14.34 -28.28 -24.38
N ALA A 126 14.77 -29.02 -23.35
CA ALA A 126 13.87 -29.85 -22.54
C ALA A 126 12.84 -29.04 -21.74
N HIS A 127 13.18 -27.82 -21.30
CA HIS A 127 12.31 -26.96 -20.48
C HIS A 127 11.68 -25.80 -21.26
N GLN A 128 11.76 -25.81 -22.59
CA GLN A 128 11.32 -24.69 -23.42
C GLN A 128 9.83 -24.35 -23.23
N ALA A 129 8.98 -25.37 -22.98
CA ALA A 129 7.57 -25.15 -22.66
C ALA A 129 7.38 -24.35 -21.35
N SER A 130 8.12 -24.70 -20.30
CA SER A 130 8.09 -24.00 -19.00
C SER A 130 8.67 -22.59 -19.11
N LEU A 131 9.75 -22.41 -19.88
CA LEU A 131 10.36 -21.10 -20.13
C LEU A 131 9.44 -20.18 -20.94
N ASN A 132 8.71 -20.72 -21.90
CA ASN A 132 7.69 -19.97 -22.64
C ASN A 132 6.51 -19.56 -21.73
N ALA A 133 6.08 -20.44 -20.83
CA ALA A 133 5.05 -20.10 -19.85
C ALA A 133 5.52 -18.99 -18.88
N LEU A 134 6.77 -19.09 -18.40
CA LEU A 134 7.40 -18.08 -17.55
C LEU A 134 7.56 -16.74 -18.28
N SER A 135 8.04 -16.74 -19.53
CA SER A 135 8.22 -15.51 -20.30
C SER A 135 6.88 -14.82 -20.57
N LEU A 136 5.83 -15.57 -20.89
CA LEU A 136 4.47 -15.04 -21.02
C LEU A 136 3.96 -14.46 -19.71
N SER A 137 4.20 -15.13 -18.57
CA SER A 137 3.81 -14.61 -17.26
C SER A 137 4.53 -13.31 -16.91
N VAL A 138 5.83 -13.21 -17.19
CA VAL A 138 6.62 -11.99 -16.99
C VAL A 138 6.13 -10.85 -17.89
N VAL A 139 5.92 -11.11 -19.18
CA VAL A 139 5.40 -10.12 -20.14
C VAL A 139 4.01 -9.63 -19.72
N LEU A 140 3.13 -10.54 -19.30
CA LEU A 140 1.79 -10.19 -18.81
C LEU A 140 1.86 -9.36 -17.53
N GLY A 141 2.75 -9.70 -16.59
CA GLY A 141 2.96 -8.94 -15.37
C GLY A 141 3.46 -7.52 -15.65
N VAL A 142 4.42 -7.36 -16.56
CA VAL A 142 4.92 -6.05 -16.99
C VAL A 142 3.80 -5.22 -17.63
N LEU A 143 3.00 -5.82 -18.53
CA LEU A 143 1.85 -5.15 -19.15
C LEU A 143 0.83 -4.68 -18.11
N LEU A 144 0.45 -5.54 -17.16
CA LEU A 144 -0.49 -5.19 -16.09
C LEU A 144 0.05 -4.06 -15.20
N SER A 145 1.35 -4.07 -14.91
CA SER A 145 2.00 -3.02 -14.12
C SER A 145 1.97 -1.67 -14.86
N LEU A 146 2.27 -1.65 -16.17
CA LEU A 146 2.17 -0.45 -17.00
C LEU A 146 0.74 0.09 -17.09
N ILE A 147 -0.25 -0.80 -17.24
CA ILE A 147 -1.67 -0.44 -17.24
C ILE A 147 -2.05 0.21 -15.90
N GLY A 148 -1.64 -0.38 -14.78
CA GLY A 148 -1.89 0.17 -13.45
C GLY A 148 -1.29 1.57 -13.25
N ILE A 149 -0.05 1.77 -13.70
CA ILE A 149 0.61 3.09 -13.68
C ILE A 149 -0.15 4.10 -14.54
N ALA A 150 -0.53 3.72 -15.76
CA ALA A 150 -1.27 4.58 -16.68
C ALA A 150 -2.65 4.99 -16.11
N LEU A 151 -3.39 4.04 -15.53
CA LEU A 151 -4.66 4.32 -14.84
C LEU A 151 -4.47 5.23 -13.63
N GLY A 152 -3.43 5.01 -12.82
CA GLY A 152 -3.11 5.87 -11.68
C GLY A 152 -2.83 7.32 -12.12
N LEU A 153 -2.05 7.50 -13.19
CA LEU A 153 -1.77 8.82 -13.76
C LEU A 153 -3.03 9.48 -14.35
N TYR A 154 -3.89 8.70 -15.02
CA TYR A 154 -5.15 9.18 -15.59
C TYR A 154 -6.11 9.69 -14.50
N VAL A 155 -6.37 8.89 -13.47
CA VAL A 155 -7.25 9.26 -12.36
C VAL A 155 -6.68 10.45 -11.57
N GLY A 156 -5.36 10.49 -11.38
CA GLY A 156 -4.69 11.62 -10.74
C GLY A 156 -4.87 12.93 -11.51
N ARG A 157 -4.89 12.87 -12.84
CA ARG A 157 -5.11 14.04 -13.71
C ARG A 157 -6.56 14.54 -13.65
N GLU A 158 -7.56 13.66 -13.65
CA GLU A 158 -8.96 14.07 -13.54
C GLU A 158 -9.26 14.75 -12.20
N ARG A 159 -8.72 14.23 -11.09
CA ARG A 159 -8.91 14.85 -9.76
C ARG A 159 -8.35 16.27 -9.67
N ARG A 160 -7.24 16.55 -10.37
CA ARG A 160 -6.69 17.93 -10.45
C ARG A 160 -7.61 18.84 -11.26
N ALA A 161 -8.14 18.37 -12.38
CA ALA A 161 -9.05 19.15 -13.22
C ALA A 161 -10.37 19.50 -12.53
N THR A 162 -10.89 18.64 -11.65
CA THR A 162 -12.09 18.93 -10.85
C THR A 162 -11.83 19.87 -9.68
N ALA A 163 -10.60 19.92 -9.15
CA ALA A 163 -10.25 20.81 -8.04
C ALA A 163 -10.05 22.28 -8.47
N GLU A 164 -9.86 22.54 -9.75
CA GLU A 164 -9.68 23.89 -10.32
C GLU A 164 -11.00 24.53 -10.81
N ARG A 165 -12.12 23.81 -10.72
CA ARG A 165 -13.46 24.33 -11.03
C ARG A 165 -14.21 24.70 -9.77
#